data_AF-A0A0J1A223-F1
#
_entry.id   AF-A0A0J1A223-F1
#
_cell.length_a   1.000
_cell.length_b   1.000
_cell.length_c   1.000
_cell.angle_alpha   90.00
_cell.angle_beta   90.00
_cell.angle_gamma   90.00
#
_symmetry.space_group_name_H-M   'P 1'
#
loop_
_entity.id
_entity.type
_entity.pdbx_description
1 polymer ?
#
loop_
_entity_poly.entity_id
_entity_poly.type
_entity_poly.pdbx_seq_one_letter_code
_entity_poly.pdbx_strand_id
1 'polypeptide(L)'
;MKIYTKIALNYFRNLISACGKEHGIFFSESPQNPKHLVANDTIYFITQIDDSIVFIDCKYGPVSNYRIDGILDFTSNSIEDAAQIATNNFRLICENHYTILNCE
;
A
#
# COMPACT_ATOMS: atom_id res chain seq x y z
N MET A 1 -18.28 -4.36 -2.91
CA MET A 1 -17.08 -4.07 -3.72
C MET A 1 -17.28 -4.59 -5.14
N LYS A 2 -17.08 -3.74 -6.16
CA LYS A 2 -17.15 -4.12 -7.58
C LYS A 2 -16.02 -5.10 -7.93
N ILE A 3 -16.22 -5.92 -8.97
CA ILE A 3 -15.21 -6.91 -9.39
C ILE A 3 -13.88 -6.25 -9.78
N TYR A 4 -13.94 -5.12 -10.47
CA TYR A 4 -12.74 -4.40 -10.92
C TYR A 4 -11.96 -3.81 -9.74
N THR A 5 -12.63 -3.24 -8.73
CA THR A 5 -11.98 -2.79 -7.50
C THR A 5 -11.24 -3.93 -6.81
N LYS A 6 -11.84 -5.13 -6.76
CA LYS A 6 -11.18 -6.32 -6.22
C LYS A 6 -9.92 -6.70 -7.01
N ILE A 7 -9.98 -6.58 -8.34
CA ILE A 7 -8.83 -6.81 -9.23
C ILE A 7 -7.74 -5.78 -8.95
N ALA A 8 -8.07 -4.49 -8.85
CA ALA A 8 -7.13 -3.41 -8.57
C ALA A 8 -6.39 -3.63 -7.24
N LEU A 9 -7.13 -3.95 -6.17
CA LEU A 9 -6.56 -4.25 -4.85
C LEU A 9 -5.61 -5.44 -4.88
N ASN A 10 -6.02 -6.53 -5.53
CA ASN A 10 -5.19 -7.73 -5.63
C ASN A 10 -3.94 -7.48 -6.48
N TYR A 11 -4.07 -6.73 -7.57
CA TYR A 11 -2.94 -6.37 -8.41
C TYR A 11 -1.95 -5.50 -7.62
N PHE A 12 -2.43 -4.48 -6.91
CA PHE A 12 -1.59 -3.67 -6.04
C PHE A 12 -0.83 -4.50 -4.98
N ARG A 13 -1.50 -5.45 -4.31
CA ARG A 13 -0.85 -6.37 -3.37
C ARG A 13 0.21 -7.26 -4.05
N ASN A 14 -0.06 -7.69 -5.28
CA ASN A 14 0.89 -8.47 -6.07
C ASN A 14 2.12 -7.64 -6.47
N LEU A 15 1.95 -6.35 -6.82
CA LEU A 15 3.07 -5.45 -7.11
C LEU A 15 3.98 -5.31 -5.88
N ILE A 16 3.42 -5.05 -4.70
CA ILE A 16 4.18 -5.02 -3.45
C ILE A 16 4.93 -6.34 -3.21
N SER A 17 4.26 -7.48 -3.43
CA SER A 17 4.86 -8.79 -3.16
C SER A 17 5.96 -9.15 -4.14
N ALA A 18 5.81 -8.76 -5.42
CA ALA A 18 6.70 -9.13 -6.49
C ALA A 18 7.96 -8.24 -6.54
N CYS A 19 7.78 -6.92 -6.45
CA CYS A 19 8.88 -5.96 -6.59
C CYS A 19 9.00 -4.96 -5.44
N GLY A 20 8.05 -4.92 -4.49
CA GLY A 20 8.09 -3.96 -3.38
C GLY A 20 9.37 -4.01 -2.55
N LYS A 21 9.99 -5.19 -2.39
CA LYS A 21 11.26 -5.35 -1.65
C LYS A 21 12.40 -4.53 -2.25
N GLU A 22 12.45 -4.36 -3.57
CA GLU A 22 13.43 -3.51 -4.25
C GLU A 22 13.27 -2.02 -3.89
N HIS A 23 12.09 -1.66 -3.37
CA HIS A 23 11.73 -0.33 -2.90
C HIS A 23 11.65 -0.24 -1.36
N GLY A 24 12.16 -1.24 -0.63
CA GLY A 24 12.06 -1.28 0.83
C GLY A 24 10.64 -1.48 1.38
N ILE A 25 9.69 -1.89 0.53
CA ILE A 25 8.27 -2.04 0.86
C ILE A 25 7.88 -3.51 0.89
N PHE A 26 7.34 -3.99 2.00
CA PHE A 26 6.88 -5.37 2.11
C PHE A 26 5.79 -5.54 3.16
N PHE A 27 4.93 -6.53 2.99
CA PHE A 27 4.01 -6.93 4.04
C PHE A 27 4.81 -7.62 5.16
N SER A 28 4.67 -7.18 6.41
CA SER A 28 5.28 -7.90 7.55
C SER A 28 4.55 -9.20 7.88
N GLU A 29 3.38 -9.41 7.27
CA GLU A 29 2.54 -10.59 7.39
C GLU A 29 2.30 -11.24 6.02
N SER A 30 1.30 -12.11 5.91
CA SER A 30 0.89 -12.74 4.66
C SER A 30 0.41 -11.70 3.62
N PRO A 31 0.87 -11.78 2.36
CA PRO A 31 0.39 -10.93 1.27
C PRO A 31 -1.10 -11.04 0.97
N GLN A 32 -1.71 -12.18 1.30
CA GLN A 32 -3.12 -12.44 1.02
C GLN A 32 -4.05 -11.68 1.97
N ASN A 33 -3.59 -11.40 3.20
CA ASN A 33 -4.36 -10.63 4.17
C ASN A 33 -3.43 -9.86 5.13
N PRO A 34 -2.73 -8.84 4.64
CA PRO A 34 -1.77 -8.11 5.45
C PRO A 34 -2.48 -7.10 6.34
N LYS A 35 -2.18 -7.11 7.65
CA LYS A 35 -2.56 -6.02 8.55
C LYS A 35 -1.54 -4.89 8.60
N HIS A 36 -0.34 -5.16 8.10
CA HIS A 36 0.81 -4.29 8.24
C HIS A 36 1.61 -4.22 6.94
N LEU A 37 2.03 -3.01 6.59
CA LEU A 37 2.99 -2.74 5.53
C LEU A 37 4.21 -2.07 6.15
N VAL A 38 5.40 -2.59 5.84
CA VAL A 38 6.67 -1.97 6.20
C VAL A 38 7.17 -1.21 4.99
N ALA A 39 7.58 0.04 5.17
CA ALA A 39 8.33 0.81 4.18
C ALA A 39 9.56 1.42 4.86
N ASN A 40 10.75 0.94 4.47
CA ASN A 40 12.01 1.23 5.16
C ASN A 40 11.88 0.93 6.67
N ASP A 41 12.15 1.91 7.53
CA ASP A 41 12.08 1.77 8.99
C ASP A 41 10.70 2.09 9.58
N THR A 42 9.71 2.42 8.73
CA THR A 42 8.36 2.77 9.18
C THR A 42 7.40 1.60 8.96
N ILE A 43 6.66 1.25 10.02
CA ILE A 43 5.58 0.26 9.95
C ILE A 43 4.27 1.02 9.89
N TYR A 44 3.43 0.65 8.94
CA TYR A 44 2.06 1.15 8.81
C TYR A 44 1.10 0.03 9.14
N PHE A 45 0.11 0.34 9.98
CA PHE A 45 -1.11 -0.45 10.03
C PHE A 45 -1.91 -0.10 8.78
N ILE A 46 -2.34 -1.13 8.05
CA ILE A 46 -3.16 -0.97 6.86
C ILE A 46 -4.52 -1.62 7.09
N THR A 47 -5.57 -0.91 6.71
CA THR A 47 -6.94 -1.42 6.75
C THR A 47 -7.66 -1.10 5.45
N GLN A 48 -8.57 -1.97 5.06
CA GLN A 48 -9.44 -1.74 3.91
C GLN A 48 -10.76 -1.14 4.39
N ILE A 49 -11.12 0.03 3.87
CA ILE A 49 -12.41 0.69 4.09
C ILE A 49 -13.06 0.87 2.72
N ASP A 50 -14.20 0.21 2.50
CA ASP A 50 -14.88 0.16 1.22
C ASP A 50 -13.94 -0.24 0.07
N ASP A 51 -13.77 0.67 -0.89
CA ASP A 51 -12.96 0.52 -2.08
C ASP A 51 -11.55 1.13 -1.91
N SER A 52 -11.14 1.46 -0.67
CA SER A 52 -9.86 2.11 -0.35
C SER A 52 -9.00 1.33 0.64
N ILE A 53 -7.68 1.52 0.56
CA ILE A 53 -6.72 1.12 1.61
C ILE A 53 -6.25 2.37 2.36
N VAL A 54 -6.34 2.32 3.69
CA VAL A 54 -5.90 3.39 4.58
C VAL A 54 -4.61 2.98 5.26
N PHE A 55 -3.63 3.87 5.25
CA PHE A 55 -2.32 3.75 5.89
C PHE A 55 -2.31 4.57 7.16
N ILE A 56 -1.98 3.93 8.27
CA ILE A 56 -1.92 4.56 9.59
C ILE A 56 -0.49 4.38 10.10
N ASP A 57 0.22 5.49 10.30
CA ASP A 57 1.59 5.48 10.83
C ASP A 57 1.59 4.85 12.24
N CYS A 58 2.37 3.79 12.42
CA CYS A 58 2.55 3.10 13.69
C CYS A 58 3.82 3.54 14.44
N LYS A 59 4.31 4.78 14.25
CA LYS A 59 5.38 5.33 15.08
C LYS A 59 5.11 5.02 16.55
N TYR A 60 6.02 4.24 17.14
CA TYR A 60 5.99 3.84 18.53
C TYR A 60 6.06 5.11 19.41
N GLY A 61 4.90 5.55 19.86
CA GLY A 61 4.69 6.68 20.74
C GLY A 61 3.37 6.51 21.49
N PRO A 62 3.07 7.37 22.49
CA PRO A 62 1.79 7.29 23.18
C PRO A 62 0.63 7.32 22.18
N VAL A 63 -0.42 6.54 22.48
CA VAL A 63 -1.63 6.25 21.68
C VAL A 63 -2.31 7.48 21.05
N SER A 64 -1.98 8.69 21.52
CA SER A 64 -2.50 9.97 21.02
C SER A 64 -2.02 10.39 19.62
N ASN A 65 -1.04 9.72 19.01
CA ASN A 65 -0.37 10.20 17.79
C ASN A 65 -0.58 9.35 16.53
N TYR A 66 -1.59 8.46 16.49
CA TYR A 66 -1.93 7.77 15.24
C TYR A 66 -2.41 8.80 14.21
N ARG A 67 -1.64 8.95 13.13
CA ARG A 67 -1.98 9.81 11.99
C ARG A 67 -2.31 8.94 10.79
N ILE A 68 -3.43 9.25 10.13
CA ILE A 68 -3.69 8.72 8.79
C ILE A 68 -2.64 9.35 7.88
N ASP A 69 -1.77 8.51 7.36
CA ASP A 69 -0.63 8.93 6.54
C ASP A 69 -1.01 8.96 5.06
N GLY A 70 -1.94 8.09 4.65
CA GLY A 70 -2.46 8.08 3.28
C GLY A 70 -3.76 7.28 3.15
N ILE A 71 -4.56 7.65 2.15
CA ILE A 71 -5.73 6.91 1.70
C ILE A 71 -5.56 6.68 0.21
N LEU A 72 -5.62 5.42 -0.22
CA LEU A 72 -5.53 5.02 -1.61
C LEU A 72 -6.87 4.45 -2.07
N ASP A 73 -7.49 5.11 -3.05
CA ASP A 73 -8.74 4.68 -3.66
C ASP A 73 -8.46 3.69 -4.81
N PHE A 74 -9.18 2.57 -4.81
CA PHE A 74 -9.11 1.52 -5.82
C PHE A 74 -10.39 1.36 -6.64
N THR A 75 -11.34 2.30 -6.51
CA THR A 75 -12.58 2.34 -7.28
C THR A 75 -12.27 2.27 -8.76
N SER A 76 -12.67 1.17 -9.41
CA SER A 76 -12.43 0.96 -10.84
C SER A 76 -13.66 0.41 -11.56
N ASN A 77 -13.74 0.70 -12.86
CA ASN A 77 -14.88 0.34 -13.70
C ASN A 77 -14.52 -0.58 -14.88
N SER A 78 -13.23 -0.86 -15.11
CA SER A 78 -12.75 -1.84 -16.09
C SER A 78 -11.47 -2.54 -15.61
N ILE A 79 -10.99 -3.52 -16.36
CA ILE A 79 -9.73 -4.22 -16.06
C ILE A 79 -8.53 -3.30 -16.29
N GLU A 80 -8.56 -2.51 -17.36
CA GLU A 80 -7.51 -1.54 -17.71
C GLU A 80 -7.41 -0.47 -16.63
N ASP A 81 -8.55 0.05 -16.18
CA ASP A 81 -8.66 1.02 -15.10
C ASP A 81 -8.11 0.45 -13.78
N ALA A 82 -8.48 -0.78 -13.45
CA ALA A 82 -7.96 -1.49 -12.27
C ALA A 82 -6.43 -1.63 -12.29
N ALA A 83 -5.85 -1.97 -13.44
CA ALA A 83 -4.40 -2.07 -13.62
C ALA A 83 -3.70 -0.72 -13.47
N GLN A 84 -4.25 0.33 -14.08
CA GLN A 84 -3.69 1.67 -14.02
C GLN A 84 -3.73 2.23 -12.59
N ILE A 85 -4.87 2.09 -11.90
CA ILE A 85 -5.03 2.56 -10.52
C ILE A 85 -4.08 1.80 -9.58
N ALA A 86 -4.00 0.47 -9.70
CA ALA A 86 -3.07 -0.33 -8.90
C ALA A 86 -1.61 0.12 -9.08
N THR A 87 -1.20 0.36 -10.32
CA THR A 87 0.16 0.79 -10.66
C THR A 87 0.44 2.21 -10.17
N ASN A 88 -0.51 3.14 -10.33
CA ASN A 88 -0.40 4.51 -9.83
C ASN A 88 -0.27 4.55 -8.32
N ASN A 89 -1.12 3.80 -7.60
CA ASN A 89 -1.09 3.71 -6.15
C ASN A 89 0.20 3.06 -5.63
N PHE A 90 0.70 2.02 -6.31
CA PHE A 90 2.00 1.44 -6.00
C PHE A 90 3.12 2.47 -6.16
N ARG A 91 3.16 3.16 -7.30
CA ARG A 91 4.14 4.22 -7.57
C ARG A 91 4.08 5.34 -6.52
N LEU A 92 2.89 5.79 -6.14
CA LEU A 92 2.71 6.84 -5.12
C LEU A 92 3.29 6.45 -3.77
N ILE A 93 3.08 5.20 -3.31
CA ILE A 93 3.71 4.73 -2.07
C ILE A 93 5.23 4.69 -2.23
N CYS A 94 5.72 4.17 -3.35
CA CYS A 94 7.13 4.15 -3.66
C CYS A 94 7.74 5.56 -3.78
N GLU A 95 6.99 6.60 -4.13
CA GLU A 95 7.49 7.99 -4.18
C GLU A 95 7.44 8.66 -2.79
N ASN A 96 6.37 8.43 -2.02
CA ASN A 96 6.12 9.13 -0.75
C ASN A 96 6.89 8.55 0.44
N HIS A 97 7.18 7.26 0.45
CA HIS A 97 7.79 6.58 1.60
C HIS A 97 9.22 6.10 1.33
N TYR A 98 9.82 6.56 0.22
CA TYR A 98 11.13 6.14 -0.25
C TYR A 98 12.11 7.32 -0.42
N THR A 99 13.37 7.02 -0.16
CA THR A 99 14.54 7.70 -0.73
C THR A 99 15.36 6.59 -1.36
N ILE A 100 15.83 6.74 -2.59
CA ILE A 100 16.54 5.69 -3.33
C ILE A 100 17.66 5.06 -2.48
N LEU A 101 17.52 3.77 -2.12
CA LEU A 101 18.52 2.99 -1.38
C LEU A 101 19.76 2.67 -2.22
N ASN A 102 19.76 3.05 -3.51
CA ASN A 102 20.91 2.98 -4.41
C ASN A 102 21.40 4.39 -4.79
N CYS A 103 21.85 5.15 -3.82
CA CYS A 103 22.86 6.18 -4.05
C CYS A 103 24.18 5.69 -3.43
N GLU A 104 24.83 4.77 -4.13
CA GLU A 104 26.30 4.73 -4.13
C GLU A 104 26.82 5.79 -5.12
#